data_AF-A0A2R6S022-F1
#
_entry.id   AF-A0A2R6S022-F1
#
_cell.length_a   1.000
_cell.length_b   1.000
_cell.length_c   1.000
_cell.angle_alpha   90.00
_cell.angle_beta   90.00
_cell.angle_gamma   90.00
#
_symmetry.space_group_name_H-M   'P 1'
#
loop_
_entity.id
_entity.type
_entity.pdbx_description
1 polymer ?
#
loop_
_entity_poly.entity_id
_entity_poly.type
_entity_poly.pdbx_seq_one_letter_code
_entity_poly.pdbx_strand_id
1 'polypeptide(L)'
;MNVGLWLVPPADIAARLGQFMSLKPGILKSASSFPHFPPHINLATVPTDSGGLYEELYSLIPRDYSAIPVTFKAVKIGGDMFPSLHVEIHDTGSLRVLRSIIANKLSEKSDEDPPRLALFYLHDDEPEERTRFMEELIHANRIVERGPDGVALDCTKPLAQDITDDDLVSGFVGGEIWIVRYDVTNSYEWRIMKDMVIKLIAE
;
A
#
# COMPACT_ATOMS: atom_id res chain seq x y z
N MET A 1 -0.78 -13.24 -14.86
CA MET A 1 -1.43 -13.34 -13.54
C MET A 1 -0.37 -13.52 -12.48
N ASN A 2 -0.49 -12.80 -11.37
CA ASN A 2 0.48 -12.84 -10.28
C ASN A 2 -0.22 -13.13 -8.95
N VAL A 3 0.56 -13.62 -7.98
CA VAL A 3 0.16 -13.73 -6.59
C VAL A 3 1.03 -12.78 -5.76
N GLY A 4 0.41 -11.97 -4.92
CA GLY A 4 1.06 -11.01 -4.04
C GLY A 4 0.89 -11.38 -2.58
N LEU A 5 1.89 -11.04 -1.76
CA LEU A 5 1.79 -10.99 -0.31
C LEU A 5 1.61 -9.55 0.12
N TRP A 6 0.49 -9.24 0.76
CA TRP A 6 0.13 -7.88 1.14
C TRP A 6 0.07 -7.74 2.65
N LEU A 7 0.86 -6.82 3.22
CA LEU A 7 0.66 -6.37 4.59
C LEU A 7 -0.45 -5.31 4.61
N VAL A 8 -1.50 -5.56 5.38
CA VAL A 8 -2.72 -4.75 5.38
C VAL A 8 -2.88 -4.04 6.73
N PRO A 9 -3.29 -2.76 6.74
CA PRO A 9 -3.60 -2.05 7.98
C PRO A 9 -4.78 -2.70 8.75
N PRO A 10 -4.93 -2.39 10.04
CA PRO A 10 -6.13 -2.72 10.80
C PRO A 10 -7.37 -2.08 10.17
N ALA A 11 -8.55 -2.67 10.38
CA ALA A 11 -9.77 -2.33 9.64
C ALA A 11 -10.16 -0.84 9.74
N ASP A 12 -9.97 -0.21 10.90
CA ASP A 12 -10.24 1.21 11.14
C ASP A 12 -9.28 2.12 10.35
N ILE A 13 -7.98 1.81 10.36
CA ILE A 13 -6.99 2.55 9.57
C ILE A 13 -7.18 2.30 8.08
N ALA A 14 -7.50 1.07 7.68
CA ALA A 14 -7.80 0.72 6.30
C ALA A 14 -9.02 1.51 5.78
N ALA A 15 -10.05 1.70 6.59
CA ALA A 15 -11.20 2.51 6.24
C ALA A 15 -10.85 4.00 6.06
N ARG A 16 -9.97 4.54 6.92
CA ARG A 16 -9.48 5.93 6.83
C ARG A 16 -8.61 6.14 5.59
N LEU A 17 -7.64 5.27 5.35
CA LEU A 17 -6.82 5.30 4.14
C LEU A 17 -7.68 5.12 2.88
N GLY A 18 -8.69 4.25 2.92
CA GLY A 18 -9.66 4.09 1.84
C GLY A 18 -10.41 5.38 1.50
N GLN A 19 -10.74 6.22 2.49
CA GLN A 19 -11.32 7.54 2.23
C GLN A 19 -10.34 8.46 1.50
N PHE A 20 -9.08 8.49 1.93
CA PHE A 20 -8.03 9.24 1.22
C PHE A 20 -7.83 8.74 -0.21
N MET A 21 -7.74 7.42 -0.40
CA MET A 21 -7.55 6.78 -1.70
C MET A 21 -8.79 6.88 -2.62
N SER A 22 -9.94 7.30 -2.08
CA SER A 22 -11.15 7.57 -2.86
C SER A 22 -11.20 8.98 -3.46
N LEU A 23 -10.24 9.85 -3.09
CA LEU A 23 -10.11 11.17 -3.69
C LEU A 23 -9.82 11.03 -5.18
N LYS A 24 -10.49 11.85 -5.99
CA LYS A 24 -10.33 11.87 -7.44
C LYS A 24 -10.29 13.33 -7.91
N PRO A 25 -9.54 13.63 -8.98
CA PRO A 25 -9.63 14.92 -9.62
C PRO A 25 -11.02 15.11 -10.22
N GLY A 26 -11.44 16.36 -10.42
CA GLY A 26 -12.76 16.68 -10.95
C GLY A 26 -13.02 16.16 -12.37
N ILE A 27 -11.97 15.91 -13.16
CA ILE A 27 -12.05 15.39 -14.53
C ILE A 27 -11.06 14.23 -14.68
N LEU A 28 -11.58 13.04 -14.96
CA LEU A 28 -10.80 11.85 -15.32
C LEU A 28 -10.61 11.80 -16.84
N LYS A 29 -9.38 11.72 -17.36
CA LYS A 29 -9.18 11.53 -18.81
C LYS A 29 -9.18 10.06 -19.20
N SER A 30 -8.85 9.15 -18.27
CA SER A 30 -8.95 7.70 -18.47
C SER A 30 -9.92 7.03 -17.48
N ALA A 31 -10.72 6.09 -17.98
CA ALA A 31 -11.59 5.24 -17.16
C ALA A 31 -10.83 4.16 -16.37
N SER A 32 -9.58 3.87 -16.76
CA SER A 32 -8.71 2.93 -16.05
C SER A 32 -7.85 3.59 -14.97
N SER A 33 -7.87 4.93 -14.87
CA SER A 33 -7.25 5.68 -13.78
C SER A 33 -8.13 5.64 -12.52
N PHE A 34 -7.49 5.66 -11.36
CA PHE A 34 -8.12 5.58 -10.04
C PHE A 34 -8.97 4.32 -9.80
N PRO A 35 -8.45 3.10 -10.09
CA PRO A 35 -9.11 1.87 -9.65
C PRO A 35 -9.14 1.86 -8.12
N HIS A 36 -10.25 1.38 -7.55
CA HIS A 36 -10.37 1.25 -6.09
C HIS A 36 -9.68 -0.04 -5.64
N PHE A 37 -8.65 0.00 -4.80
CA PHE A 37 -8.02 -1.17 -4.19
C PHE A 37 -7.86 -1.00 -2.66
N PRO A 38 -7.74 -2.10 -1.88
CA PRO A 38 -7.52 -1.98 -0.44
C PRO A 38 -6.12 -1.39 -0.15
N PRO A 39 -5.95 -0.56 0.89
CA PRO A 39 -4.63 -0.08 1.29
C PRO A 39 -3.75 -1.26 1.71
N HIS A 40 -2.55 -1.36 1.14
CA HIS A 40 -1.61 -2.43 1.45
C HIS A 40 -0.17 -2.02 1.16
N ILE A 41 0.78 -2.72 1.78
CA ILE A 41 2.19 -2.73 1.39
C ILE A 41 2.46 -4.08 0.72
N ASN A 42 2.98 -4.05 -0.51
CA ASN A 42 3.38 -5.27 -1.20
C ASN A 42 4.70 -5.79 -0.61
N LEU A 43 4.68 -7.01 -0.08
CA LEU A 43 5.83 -7.69 0.50
C LEU A 43 6.59 -8.53 -0.54
N ALA A 44 5.87 -9.14 -1.47
CA ALA A 44 6.42 -9.92 -2.58
C ALA A 44 5.37 -10.13 -3.69
N THR A 45 5.85 -10.38 -4.91
CA THR A 45 5.04 -10.70 -6.08
C THR A 45 5.64 -11.89 -6.79
N VAL A 46 4.88 -12.97 -6.94
CA VAL A 46 5.34 -14.21 -7.57
C VAL A 46 4.46 -14.59 -8.77
N PRO A 47 5.03 -15.14 -9.86
CA PRO A 47 4.25 -15.66 -11.00
C PRO A 47 3.35 -16.84 -10.59
N THR A 48 2.16 -16.95 -11.19
CA THR A 48 1.15 -17.98 -10.83
C THR A 48 1.49 -19.39 -11.35
N ASP A 49 2.64 -19.58 -11.99
CA ASP A 49 2.94 -20.76 -12.82
C ASP A 49 3.34 -22.02 -12.02
N SER A 50 3.40 -21.94 -10.70
CA SER A 50 3.81 -23.02 -9.80
C SER A 50 2.62 -23.61 -9.03
N GLY A 51 2.40 -24.92 -9.20
CA GLY A 51 1.47 -25.67 -8.35
C GLY A 51 1.96 -25.69 -6.90
N GLY A 52 1.07 -25.47 -5.93
CA GLY A 52 1.42 -25.44 -4.49
C GLY A 52 1.94 -24.08 -3.98
N LEU A 53 2.05 -23.08 -4.85
CA LEU A 53 2.58 -21.74 -4.52
C LEU A 53 1.88 -21.10 -3.31
N TYR A 54 0.56 -21.19 -3.23
CA TYR A 54 -0.21 -20.60 -2.15
C TYR A 54 0.18 -21.18 -0.78
N GLU A 55 0.45 -22.48 -0.71
CA GLU A 55 0.77 -23.19 0.53
C GLU A 55 2.20 -22.90 0.96
N GLU A 56 3.09 -22.81 -0.02
CA GLU A 56 4.45 -22.34 0.18
C GLU A 56 4.44 -20.93 0.76
N LEU A 57 3.79 -19.98 0.08
CA LEU A 57 3.62 -18.59 0.53
C LEU A 57 3.02 -18.49 1.93
N TYR A 58 1.98 -19.26 2.21
CA TYR A 58 1.33 -19.32 3.51
C TYR A 58 2.27 -19.86 4.60
N SER A 59 3.16 -20.80 4.26
CA SER A 59 4.18 -21.31 5.17
C SER A 59 5.37 -20.35 5.37
N LEU A 60 5.55 -19.35 4.48
CA LEU A 60 6.62 -18.36 4.61
C LEU A 60 6.39 -17.43 5.78
N ILE A 61 5.12 -17.18 6.14
CA ILE A 61 4.71 -16.20 7.14
C ILE A 61 4.73 -16.88 8.52
N PRO A 62 5.66 -16.48 9.41
CA PRO A 62 5.70 -16.97 10.79
C PRO A 62 4.38 -16.69 11.52
N ARG A 63 3.94 -17.67 12.31
CA ARG A 63 2.66 -17.61 13.03
C ARG A 63 2.72 -16.76 14.29
N ASP A 64 3.92 -16.58 14.81
CA ASP A 64 4.17 -15.87 16.06
C ASP A 64 4.67 -14.44 15.81
N TYR A 65 4.32 -13.85 14.65
CA TYR A 65 4.74 -12.48 14.39
C TYR A 65 4.05 -11.53 15.36
N SER A 66 4.89 -10.81 16.11
CA SER A 66 4.52 -9.62 16.87
C SER A 66 4.03 -8.52 15.92
N ALA A 67 3.42 -7.49 16.50
CA ALA A 67 3.08 -6.24 15.84
C ALA A 67 4.15 -5.79 14.80
N ILE A 68 3.70 -5.36 13.63
CA ILE A 68 4.56 -4.82 12.56
C ILE A 68 4.30 -3.31 12.43
N PRO A 69 5.04 -2.45 13.15
CA PRO A 69 4.88 -1.00 13.03
C PRO A 69 5.34 -0.53 11.65
N VAL A 70 4.53 0.32 11.04
CA VAL A 70 4.74 0.98 9.77
C VAL A 70 4.71 2.47 10.03
N THR A 71 5.73 3.19 9.58
CA THR A 71 5.78 4.66 9.65
C THR A 71 5.99 5.23 8.25
N PHE A 72 5.21 6.26 7.94
CA PHE A 72 5.24 6.93 6.64
C PHE A 72 6.41 7.90 6.58
N LYS A 73 7.19 7.83 5.51
CA LYS A 73 8.38 8.65 5.31
C LYS A 73 8.07 9.85 4.42
N ALA A 74 7.57 9.60 3.21
CA ALA A 74 7.26 10.65 2.24
C ALA A 74 6.19 10.17 1.25
N VAL A 75 5.43 11.09 0.66
CA VAL A 75 4.61 10.78 -0.52
C VAL A 75 5.43 11.09 -1.76
N LYS A 76 5.45 10.17 -2.73
CA LYS A 76 6.22 10.29 -3.96
C LYS A 76 5.37 9.97 -5.19
N ILE A 77 5.74 10.62 -6.29
CA ILE A 77 5.28 10.26 -7.63
C ILE A 77 6.11 9.06 -8.10
N GLY A 78 5.44 8.02 -8.57
CA GLY A 78 6.08 6.88 -9.22
C GLY A 78 6.52 7.21 -10.65
N GLY A 79 7.58 6.55 -11.09
CA GLY A 79 8.09 6.62 -12.47
C GLY A 79 7.19 5.83 -13.43
N ASP A 80 7.67 4.67 -13.88
CA ASP A 80 7.13 4.09 -15.13
C ASP A 80 6.43 2.74 -14.93
N MET A 81 6.29 2.29 -13.69
CA MET A 81 5.46 1.14 -13.34
C MET A 81 4.80 1.41 -11.99
N PHE A 82 3.48 1.31 -11.99
CA PHE A 82 2.56 1.22 -10.86
C PHE A 82 3.22 1.08 -9.48
N PRO A 83 2.92 1.95 -8.48
CA PRO A 83 1.88 2.99 -8.43
C PRO A 83 2.32 4.39 -8.87
N SER A 84 1.38 5.19 -9.39
CA SER A 84 1.62 6.57 -9.82
C SER A 84 1.84 7.53 -8.65
N LEU A 85 1.17 7.28 -7.52
CA LEU A 85 1.41 7.97 -6.24
C LEU A 85 1.47 6.93 -5.13
N HIS A 86 2.45 7.07 -4.25
CA HIS A 86 2.63 6.18 -3.12
C HIS A 86 3.23 6.88 -1.91
N VAL A 87 3.02 6.26 -0.75
CA VAL A 87 3.78 6.56 0.46
C VAL A 87 5.01 5.66 0.49
N GLU A 88 6.20 6.25 0.51
CA GLU A 88 7.42 5.55 0.90
C GLU A 88 7.39 5.28 2.41
N ILE A 89 7.73 4.06 2.79
CA ILE A 89 7.69 3.58 4.17
C ILE A 89 9.10 3.46 4.73
N HIS A 90 9.28 3.76 6.01
CA HIS A 90 10.51 3.45 6.73
C HIS A 90 10.71 1.93 6.81
N ASP A 91 11.67 1.41 6.05
CA ASP A 91 12.05 -0.01 6.07
C ASP A 91 12.83 -0.33 7.34
N THR A 92 12.18 -0.52 8.48
CA THR A 92 12.88 -0.72 9.75
C THR A 92 12.23 -1.82 10.59
N GLY A 93 12.91 -2.24 11.66
CA GLY A 93 12.37 -3.16 12.66
C GLY A 93 11.83 -4.46 12.07
N SER A 94 10.64 -4.86 12.53
CA SER A 94 9.99 -6.10 12.13
C SER A 94 9.57 -6.13 10.66
N LEU A 95 9.27 -4.98 10.04
CA LEU A 95 8.95 -4.92 8.60
C LEU A 95 10.15 -5.32 7.74
N ARG A 96 11.33 -4.77 8.01
CA ARG A 96 12.56 -5.12 7.28
C ARG A 96 12.90 -6.60 7.43
N VAL A 97 12.75 -7.14 8.66
CA VAL A 97 12.99 -8.55 8.95
C VAL A 97 12.02 -9.43 8.15
N LEU A 98 10.73 -9.11 8.12
CA LEU A 98 9.74 -9.85 7.35
C LEU A 98 10.06 -9.84 5.86
N ARG A 99 10.34 -8.67 5.27
CA ARG A 99 10.72 -8.56 3.85
C ARG A 99 11.97 -9.39 3.53
N SER A 100 12.97 -9.34 4.40
CA SER A 100 14.21 -10.12 4.24
C SER A 100 13.96 -11.63 4.28
N ILE A 101 13.11 -12.11 5.19
CA ILE A 101 12.72 -13.53 5.26
C ILE A 101 12.02 -13.96 3.97
N ILE A 102 11.06 -13.17 3.50
CA ILE A 102 10.29 -13.48 2.29
C ILE A 102 11.23 -13.51 1.07
N ALA A 103 12.04 -12.47 0.87
CA ALA A 103 12.99 -12.40 -0.24
C ALA A 103 13.97 -13.58 -0.26
N ASN A 104 14.57 -13.91 0.89
CA ASN A 104 15.50 -15.02 1.02
C ASN A 104 14.86 -16.36 0.66
N LYS A 105 13.59 -16.58 1.04
CA LYS A 105 12.90 -17.84 0.76
C LYS A 105 12.44 -17.94 -0.69
N LEU A 106 11.99 -16.83 -1.29
CA LEU A 106 11.60 -16.80 -2.70
C LEU A 106 12.80 -16.84 -3.66
N SER A 107 14.03 -16.80 -3.14
CA SER A 107 15.27 -16.65 -3.93
C SER A 107 15.22 -15.42 -4.85
N GLU A 108 14.36 -14.46 -4.50
CA GLU A 108 14.30 -13.16 -5.14
C GLU A 108 15.42 -12.32 -4.53
N LYS A 109 16.07 -11.50 -5.36
CA LYS A 109 16.88 -10.42 -4.79
C LYS A 109 15.91 -9.60 -3.95
N SER A 110 16.21 -9.45 -2.65
CA SER A 110 15.50 -8.48 -1.81
C SER A 110 15.45 -7.19 -2.59
N ASP A 111 14.24 -6.79 -2.97
CA ASP A 111 14.04 -5.56 -3.73
C ASP A 111 14.67 -4.44 -2.90
N GLU A 112 15.78 -3.86 -3.39
CA GLU A 112 16.50 -2.78 -2.71
C GLU A 112 15.61 -1.54 -2.57
N ASP A 113 14.50 -1.54 -3.31
CA ASP A 113 13.45 -0.55 -3.23
C ASP A 113 12.85 -0.49 -1.82
N PRO A 114 12.63 0.74 -1.30
CA PRO A 114 11.93 0.91 -0.03
C PRO A 114 10.51 0.37 -0.14
N PRO A 115 9.93 -0.14 0.96
CA PRO A 115 8.54 -0.57 0.99
C PRO A 115 7.64 0.64 0.71
N ARG A 116 6.53 0.39 0.01
CA ARG A 116 5.62 1.45 -0.43
C ARG A 116 4.18 1.03 -0.17
N LEU A 117 3.35 2.00 0.22
CA LEU A 117 1.89 1.89 0.19
C LEU A 117 1.37 2.64 -1.04
N ALA A 118 0.82 1.89 -2.00
CA ALA A 118 0.20 2.50 -3.18
C ALA A 118 -1.03 3.32 -2.77
N LEU A 119 -1.10 4.57 -3.25
CA LEU A 119 -2.25 5.45 -3.00
C LEU A 119 -3.15 5.49 -4.22
N PHE A 120 -2.57 5.75 -5.39
CA PHE A 120 -3.31 5.91 -6.64
C PHE A 120 -2.57 5.28 -7.82
N TYR A 121 -3.35 4.67 -8.71
CA TYR A 121 -2.91 4.22 -10.03
C TYR A 121 -3.52 5.13 -11.09
N LEU A 122 -2.68 5.73 -11.93
CA LEU A 122 -3.06 6.53 -13.07
C LEU A 122 -2.50 5.87 -14.32
N HIS A 123 -3.25 5.93 -15.41
CA HIS A 123 -2.82 5.41 -16.71
C HIS A 123 -1.54 6.11 -17.18
N ASP A 124 -0.69 5.40 -17.92
CA ASP A 124 0.60 5.93 -18.38
C ASP A 124 0.46 7.06 -19.41
N ASP A 125 -0.69 7.15 -20.09
CA ASP A 125 -1.01 8.24 -21.03
C ASP A 125 -1.28 9.59 -20.34
N GLU A 126 -1.23 9.65 -19.00
CA GLU A 126 -1.51 10.85 -18.20
C GLU A 126 -0.35 11.24 -17.26
N PRO A 127 0.91 11.37 -17.73
CA PRO A 127 2.06 11.59 -16.84
C PRO A 127 1.97 12.93 -16.08
N GLU A 128 1.50 13.99 -16.74
CA GLU A 128 1.29 15.32 -16.14
C GLU A 128 0.21 15.33 -15.05
N GLU A 129 -0.75 14.41 -15.14
CA GLU A 129 -1.85 14.28 -14.18
C GLU A 129 -1.34 13.84 -12.81
N ARG A 130 -0.26 13.06 -12.76
CA ARG A 130 0.35 12.58 -11.51
C ARG A 130 0.89 13.75 -10.69
N THR A 131 1.64 14.64 -11.35
CA THR A 131 2.20 15.84 -10.73
C THR A 131 1.10 16.80 -10.31
N ARG A 132 0.15 17.09 -11.21
CA ARG A 132 -0.97 17.98 -10.89
C ARG A 132 -1.77 17.48 -9.69
N PHE A 133 -2.10 16.19 -9.65
CA PHE A 133 -2.90 15.63 -8.57
C PHE A 133 -2.12 15.60 -7.24
N MET A 134 -0.81 15.33 -7.27
CA MET A 134 0.06 15.48 -6.09
C MET A 134 0.03 16.91 -5.54
N GLU A 135 0.18 17.90 -6.42
CA GLU A 135 0.12 19.31 -6.05
C GLU A 135 -1.25 19.67 -5.47
N GLU A 136 -2.35 19.21 -6.06
CA GLU A 136 -3.71 19.42 -5.54
C GLU A 136 -3.85 18.86 -4.12
N LEU A 137 -3.34 17.66 -3.85
CA LEU A 137 -3.37 17.06 -2.51
C LEU A 137 -2.55 17.88 -1.50
N ILE A 138 -1.38 18.38 -1.89
CA ILE A 138 -0.56 19.26 -1.03
C ILE A 138 -1.30 20.58 -0.75
N HIS A 139 -1.80 21.26 -1.78
CA HIS A 139 -2.49 22.55 -1.64
C HIS A 139 -3.78 22.43 -0.81
N ALA A 140 -4.46 21.29 -0.88
CA ALA A 140 -5.63 20.98 -0.08
C ALA A 140 -5.28 20.49 1.34
N ASN A 141 -4.01 20.55 1.76
CA ASN A 141 -3.48 20.03 3.03
C ASN A 141 -3.83 18.56 3.29
N ARG A 142 -4.00 17.77 2.22
CA ARG A 142 -4.25 16.33 2.32
C ARG A 142 -2.99 15.55 2.68
N ILE A 143 -1.82 16.09 2.32
CA ILE A 143 -0.50 15.56 2.65
C ILE A 143 0.18 16.55 3.59
N VAL A 144 0.45 16.12 4.81
CA VAL A 144 0.98 16.97 5.89
C VAL A 144 2.39 16.51 6.24
N GLU A 145 3.39 17.37 6.02
CA GLU A 145 4.77 17.08 6.42
C GLU A 145 4.91 17.04 7.95
N ARG A 146 5.64 16.04 8.45
CA ARG A 146 5.93 15.81 9.87
C ARG A 146 7.44 15.78 10.12
N GLY A 147 8.10 16.86 9.69
CA GLY A 147 9.56 17.00 9.77
C GLY A 147 10.29 16.43 8.55
N PRO A 148 11.64 16.33 8.59
CA PRO A 148 12.45 16.06 7.41
C PRO A 148 12.29 14.65 6.83
N ASP A 149 11.70 13.71 7.59
CA ASP A 149 11.64 12.29 7.21
C ASP A 149 10.31 11.65 7.66
N GLY A 150 9.23 12.44 7.65
CA GLY A 150 7.91 11.99 8.08
C GLY A 150 6.79 12.71 7.34
N VAL A 151 5.71 11.97 7.07
CA VAL A 151 4.50 12.51 6.48
C VAL A 151 3.27 11.92 7.16
N ALA A 152 2.17 12.67 7.16
CA ALA A 152 0.86 12.17 7.54
C ALA A 152 -0.16 12.47 6.42
N LEU A 153 -1.15 11.59 6.28
CA LEU A 153 -2.25 11.76 5.35
C LEU A 153 -3.47 12.23 6.13
N ASP A 154 -4.08 13.33 5.69
CA ASP A 154 -5.39 13.74 6.17
C ASP A 154 -6.48 12.86 5.53
N CYS A 155 -6.98 11.92 6.32
CA CYS A 155 -8.02 10.99 5.91
C CYS A 155 -9.44 11.49 6.20
N THR A 156 -9.63 12.75 6.59
CA THR A 156 -10.95 13.32 6.83
C THR A 156 -11.75 13.49 5.54
N LYS A 157 -13.07 13.64 5.69
CA LYS A 157 -13.93 14.00 4.56
C LYS A 157 -13.62 15.44 4.10
N PRO A 158 -13.67 15.75 2.79
CA PRO A 158 -13.32 17.07 2.24
C PRO A 158 -14.06 18.31 2.80
N LEU A 159 -15.03 18.14 3.71
CA LEU A 159 -15.82 19.21 4.32
C LEU A 159 -15.68 19.27 5.85
N ALA A 160 -14.78 18.48 6.44
CA ALA A 160 -14.52 18.57 7.88
C ALA A 160 -13.81 19.89 8.19
N GLN A 161 -14.37 20.70 9.09
CA GLN A 161 -13.85 22.03 9.43
C GLN A 161 -12.77 21.99 10.53
N ASP A 162 -12.75 20.93 11.34
CA ASP A 162 -11.81 20.75 12.44
C ASP A 162 -11.01 19.47 12.22
N ILE A 163 -9.84 19.57 11.58
CA ILE A 163 -8.91 18.44 11.45
C ILE A 163 -8.07 18.39 12.73
N THR A 164 -8.15 17.27 13.44
CA THR A 164 -7.32 17.01 14.62
C THR A 164 -6.15 16.11 14.25
N ASP A 165 -5.11 16.07 15.10
CA ASP A 165 -3.98 15.15 14.90
C ASP A 165 -4.43 13.68 14.86
N ASP A 166 -5.52 13.34 15.56
CA ASP A 166 -6.10 11.99 15.56
C ASP A 166 -6.67 11.58 14.20
N ASP A 167 -7.04 12.56 13.37
CA ASP A 167 -7.56 12.35 12.02
C ASP A 167 -6.47 12.11 10.97
N LEU A 168 -5.22 12.42 11.32
CA LEU A 168 -4.06 12.23 10.46
C LEU A 168 -3.51 10.81 10.60
N VAL A 169 -3.17 10.19 9.48
CA VAL A 169 -2.55 8.85 9.44
C VAL A 169 -1.10 8.98 9.02
N SER A 170 -0.17 8.79 9.94
CA SER A 170 1.29 8.82 9.70
C SER A 170 1.94 7.44 9.67
N GLY A 171 1.13 6.38 9.75
CA GLY A 171 1.59 5.01 9.91
C GLY A 171 0.48 4.12 10.43
N PHE A 172 0.81 2.85 10.65
CA PHE A 172 -0.09 1.87 11.26
C PHE A 172 0.69 0.70 11.85
N VAL A 173 0.05 -0.10 12.68
CA VAL A 173 0.57 -1.44 13.05
C VAL A 173 -0.12 -2.45 12.15
N GLY A 174 0.62 -3.27 11.42
CA GLY A 174 0.05 -4.26 10.50
C GLY A 174 -1.03 -5.11 11.18
N GLY A 175 -2.20 -5.21 10.55
CA GLY A 175 -3.33 -5.97 11.06
C GLY A 175 -3.37 -7.40 10.54
N GLU A 176 -3.18 -7.56 9.22
CA GLU A 176 -3.25 -8.86 8.56
C GLU A 176 -2.20 -8.95 7.44
N ILE A 177 -1.82 -10.18 7.08
CA ILE A 177 -1.12 -10.47 5.83
C ILE A 177 -2.03 -11.30 4.93
N TRP A 178 -2.24 -10.81 3.71
CA TRP A 178 -3.11 -11.45 2.72
C TRP A 178 -2.29 -12.06 1.60
N ILE A 179 -2.73 -13.23 1.14
CA ILE A 179 -2.31 -13.78 -0.16
C ILE A 179 -3.37 -13.40 -1.18
N VAL A 180 -2.95 -12.67 -2.21
CA VAL A 180 -3.85 -12.05 -3.18
C VAL A 180 -3.47 -12.45 -4.58
N ARG A 181 -4.42 -12.98 -5.35
CA ARG A 181 -4.24 -13.19 -6.78
C ARG A 181 -4.68 -11.94 -7.53
N TYR A 182 -3.88 -11.43 -8.45
CA TYR A 182 -4.24 -10.25 -9.23
C TYR A 182 -3.73 -10.28 -10.68
N ASP A 183 -4.43 -9.57 -11.54
CA ASP A 183 -4.07 -9.37 -12.95
C ASP A 183 -3.90 -7.88 -13.26
N VAL A 184 -2.64 -7.46 -13.37
CA VAL A 184 -2.26 -6.09 -13.73
C VAL A 184 -2.43 -5.78 -15.21
N THR A 185 -2.67 -6.78 -16.05
CA THR A 185 -2.60 -6.64 -17.51
C THR A 185 -3.92 -6.21 -18.14
N ASN A 186 -5.08 -6.52 -17.52
CA ASN A 186 -6.37 -6.41 -18.19
C ASN A 186 -7.47 -5.64 -17.44
N SER A 187 -7.48 -5.57 -16.11
CA SER A 187 -8.64 -4.95 -15.42
C SER A 187 -8.42 -4.46 -13.99
N TYR A 188 -7.19 -4.48 -13.46
CA TYR A 188 -6.93 -4.27 -12.02
C TYR A 188 -7.87 -5.13 -11.16
N GLU A 189 -8.09 -6.37 -11.57
CA GLU A 189 -8.84 -7.32 -10.76
C GLU A 189 -7.91 -8.00 -9.77
N TRP A 190 -8.27 -7.96 -8.49
CA TRP A 190 -7.66 -8.78 -7.45
C TRP A 190 -8.71 -9.60 -6.70
N ARG A 191 -8.25 -10.74 -6.19
CA ARG A 191 -9.05 -11.65 -5.38
C ARG A 191 -8.24 -12.08 -4.16
N ILE A 192 -8.77 -11.78 -2.98
CA ILE A 192 -8.23 -12.25 -1.71
C ILE A 192 -8.51 -13.75 -1.60
N MET A 193 -7.48 -14.52 -1.28
CA MET A 193 -7.62 -15.94 -0.94
C MET A 193 -8.06 -16.03 0.52
N LYS A 194 -9.37 -15.97 0.76
CA LYS A 194 -9.97 -15.80 2.11
C LYS A 194 -9.53 -16.85 3.14
N ASP A 195 -9.23 -18.06 2.70
CA ASP A 195 -8.77 -19.15 3.58
C ASP A 195 -7.28 -19.02 3.98
N MET A 196 -6.59 -17.98 3.50
CA MET A 196 -5.15 -17.76 3.66
C MET A 196 -4.82 -16.36 4.19
N VAL A 197 -5.75 -15.78 4.95
CA VAL A 197 -5.53 -14.53 5.70
C VAL A 197 -4.85 -14.86 7.03
N ILE A 198 -3.75 -14.18 7.32
CA ILE A 198 -3.02 -14.33 8.58
C ILE A 198 -3.24 -13.08 9.41
N LYS A 199 -3.88 -13.23 10.56
CA LYS A 199 -4.05 -12.14 11.53
C LYS A 199 -2.78 -11.95 12.33
N LEU A 200 -2.31 -10.71 12.41
CA LEU A 200 -1.20 -10.33 13.26
C LEU A 200 -1.75 -10.03 14.67
N ILE A 201 -1.00 -10.46 15.69
CA ILE A 201 -1.40 -10.24 17.09
C ILE A 201 -0.86 -8.87 17.49
N ALA A 202 -1.75 -7.97 17.90
CA ALA A 202 -1.35 -6.74 18.59
C ALA A 202 -0.92 -7.12 20.02
N GLU A 203 0.32 -6.82 20.37
CA GLU A 203 0.83 -6.91 21.75
C GLU A 203 0.31 -5.75 22.61
#